data_AF-A0A9E0QUT8-F1
#
_entry.id   AF-A0A9E0QUT8-F1
#
_cell.length_a   1.000
_cell.length_b   1.000
_cell.length_c   1.000
_cell.angle_alpha   90.00
_cell.angle_beta   90.00
_cell.angle_gamma   90.00
#
_symmetry.space_group_name_H-M   'P 1'
#
loop_
_entity.id
_entity.type
_entity.pdbx_description
1 polymer ?
#
loop_
_entity_poly.entity_id
_entity_poly.type
_entity_poly.pdbx_seq_one_letter_code
_entity_poly.pdbx_strand_id
1 'polypeptide(L)' 'MPIVTIQQSPRSRNLKRHVAEKITTAFVEAYGLPADAVQIFFAEAEDENWAKGGVLASDRNP' A
#
# COMPACT_ATOMS: atom_id res chain seq x y z
N MET A 1 11.23 11.70 -9.10
CA MET A 1 9.78 11.54 -8.81
C MET A 1 9.51 10.08 -8.48
N PRO A 2 9.62 9.66 -7.21
CA PRO A 2 9.34 8.30 -6.77
C PRO A 2 7.84 7.96 -6.85
N ILE A 3 7.52 6.77 -7.36
CA ILE A 3 6.18 6.20 -7.35
C ILE A 3 6.22 4.92 -6.53
N VAL A 4 5.32 4.82 -5.55
CA VAL A 4 5.11 3.62 -4.72
C VAL A 4 3.73 3.07 -5.00
N THR A 5 3.63 1.77 -5.32
CA THR A 5 2.36 1.07 -5.40
C THR A 5 2.31 0.01 -4.30
N ILE A 6 1.25 0.04 -3.51
CA ILE A 6 1.02 -0.90 -2.42
C ILE A 6 -0.13 -1.82 -2.83
N GLN A 7 0.18 -3.08 -3.12
CA GLN A 7 -0.81 -4.13 -3.36
C GLN A 7 -1.14 -4.83 -2.04
N GLN A 8 -2.40 -4.78 -1.63
CA GLN A 8 -2.84 -5.31 -0.33
C GLN A 8 -4.36 -5.59 -0.29
N SER A 9 -4.86 -6.28 0.73
CA SER A 9 -6.30 -6.31 1.06
C SER A 9 -6.78 -4.93 1.56
N PRO A 10 -8.10 -4.67 1.58
CA PRO A 10 -8.65 -3.38 2.02
C PRO A 10 -8.22 -3.00 3.45
N ARG A 11 -7.85 -1.74 3.64
CA ARG A 11 -7.50 -1.18 4.96
C ARG A 11 -8.29 0.07 5.27
N SER A 12 -8.42 0.37 6.56
CA SER A 12 -9.06 1.60 7.01
C SER A 12 -8.31 2.83 6.49
N ARG A 13 -9.05 3.92 6.25
CA ARG A 13 -8.48 5.19 5.79
C ARG A 13 -7.42 5.74 6.74
N ASN A 14 -7.55 5.50 8.05
CA ASN A 14 -6.57 5.95 9.04
C ASN A 14 -5.23 5.21 8.91
N LEU A 15 -5.26 3.90 8.67
CA LEU A 15 -4.04 3.13 8.42
C LEU A 15 -3.37 3.54 7.11
N LYS A 16 -4.13 3.71 6.03
CA LYS A 16 -3.60 4.19 4.74
C LYS A 16 -2.93 5.56 4.87
N ARG A 17 -3.54 6.49 5.63
CA ARG A 17 -2.94 7.81 5.90
C ARG A 17 -1.60 7.67 6.63
N HIS A 18 -1.55 6.85 7.67
CA HIS A 18 -0.34 6.67 8.46
C HIS A 18 0.81 6.04 7.65
N VAL A 19 0.50 5.04 6.82
CA VAL A 19 1.49 4.43 5.92
C VAL A 19 2.00 5.41 4.88
N ALA A 20 1.10 6.22 4.27
CA ALA A 20 1.50 7.23 3.30
C ALA A 20 2.46 8.26 3.90
N GLU A 21 2.17 8.75 5.11
CA GLU A 21 3.06 9.66 5.85
C GLU A 21 4.46 9.06 6.05
N LYS A 22 4.54 7.84 6.58
CA LYS A 22 5.82 7.18 6.89
C LYS A 22 6.65 6.89 5.64
N ILE A 23 6.02 6.44 4.55
CA ILE A 23 6.72 6.19 3.29
C ILE A 23 7.26 7.50 2.70
N THR A 24 6.45 8.56 2.68
CA THR A 24 6.91 9.87 2.19
C THR A 24 8.06 10.40 3.02
N THR A 25 7.98 10.33 4.35
CA THR A 25 9.08 10.72 5.24
C THR A 25 10.38 9.97 4.91
N ALA A 26 10.31 8.66 4.66
CA ALA A 26 11.50 7.88 4.31
C ALA A 26 12.19 8.38 3.03
N PHE A 27 11.43 8.79 2.00
CA PHE A 27 12.02 9.38 0.79
C PHE A 27 12.60 10.78 1.02
N VAL A 28 11.94 11.60 1.84
CA VAL A 28 12.46 12.93 2.22
C VAL A 28 13.79 12.76 2.96
N GLU A 29 13.85 11.87 3.94
CA GLU A 29 15.04 11.66 4.79
C GLU A 29 16.18 10.98 4.03
N ALA A 30 15.89 9.92 3.27
CA ALA A 30 16.94 9.14 2.61
C ALA A 30 17.45 9.81 1.32
N TYR A 31 16.56 10.41 0.53
CA TYR A 31 16.90 10.94 -0.81
C TYR A 31 16.94 12.47 -0.86
N GLY A 32 16.54 13.19 0.18
CA GLY A 32 16.52 14.65 0.20
C GLY A 32 15.49 15.27 -0.77
N LEU A 33 14.45 14.51 -1.13
CA LEU A 33 13.42 14.97 -2.06
C LEU A 33 12.33 15.76 -1.32
N PRO A 34 11.67 16.74 -1.98
CA PRO A 34 10.49 17.36 -1.40
C PRO A 34 9.35 16.34 -1.32
N ALA A 35 8.49 16.48 -0.30
CA ALA A 35 7.43 15.50 -0.01
C ALA A 35 6.42 15.34 -1.17
N ASP A 36 6.16 16.42 -1.91
CA ASP A 36 5.25 16.44 -3.06
C ASP A 36 5.82 15.72 -4.31
N ALA A 37 7.11 15.38 -4.32
CA ALA A 37 7.70 14.57 -5.38
C ALA A 37 7.39 13.07 -5.26
N VAL A 38 6.82 12.63 -4.13
CA VAL A 38 6.51 11.21 -3.83
C VAL A 38 5.03 10.94 -4.06
N GLN A 39 4.74 9.99 -4.95
CA GLN A 39 3.37 9.58 -5.25
C GLN A 39 3.12 8.14 -4.77
N ILE A 40 2.00 7.93 -4.07
CA ILE A 40 1.65 6.62 -3.49
C ILE A 40 0.26 6.20 -3.97
N PHE A 41 0.17 5.00 -4.55
CA PHE A 41 -1.07 4.36 -4.96
C PHE A 41 -1.36 3.15 -4.07
N PHE A 42 -2.59 3.05 -3.57
CA PHE A 42 -3.09 1.87 -2.88
C PHE A 42 -3.92 1.04 -3.88
N ALA A 43 -3.38 -0.10 -4.29
CA ALA A 43 -4.07 -1.07 -5.15
C ALA A 43 -4.66 -2.16 -4.25
N GLU A 44 -5.89 -1.92 -3.78
CA GLU A 44 -6.58 -2.84 -2.89
C GLU A 44 -7.35 -3.91 -3.67
N ALA A 45 -7.23 -5.17 -3.25
CA ALA A 45 -7.97 -6.30 -3.80
C ALA A 45 -8.81 -6.93 -2.68
N GLU A 46 -10.13 -7.00 -2.88
CA GLU A 46 -11.01 -7.82 -2.03
C GLU A 46 -10.52 -9.27 -2.03
N ASP A 47 -10.85 -10.04 -0.99
CA ASP A 47 -10.29 -11.38 -0.80
C ASP A 47 -10.74 -12.40 -1.89
N GLU A 48 -11.79 -12.08 -2.65
CA GLU A 48 -12.21 -12.85 -3.84
C GLU A 48 -11.32 -12.59 -5.08
N ASN A 49 -10.49 -11.53 -5.06
CA ASN A 49 -9.73 -11.06 -6.21
C ASN A 49 -8.23 -11.38 -6.13
N TRP A 50 -7.79 -12.16 -5.15
CA TRP A 50 -6.40 -12.62 -5.07
C TRP A 50 -6.28 -14.02 -4.48
N ALA A 51 -5.24 -14.74 -4.88
CA ALA A 51 -4.94 -16.08 -4.41
C ALA A 51 -3.50 -16.19 -3.95
N LYS A 52 -3.25 -17.11 -3.02
CA LYS A 52 -1.89 -17.52 -2.62
C LYS A 52 -1.84 -19.03 -2.57
N GLY A 53 -0.77 -19.63 -3.11
CA GLY A 53 -0.61 -21.08 -3.12
C GLY A 53 -1.78 -21.84 -3.78
N GLY A 54 -2.40 -21.25 -4.81
CA GLY A 54 -3.53 -21.86 -5.52
C GLY A 54 -4.88 -21.79 -4.80
N VAL A 55 -5.00 -21.07 -3.68
CA VAL A 55 -6.24 -20.92 -2.90
C VAL A 55 -6.62 -19.44 -2.83
N LEU A 56 -7.87 -19.10 -3.17
CA LEU A 56 -8.39 -17.74 -3.04
C LEU A 56 -8.33 -17.29 -1.59
N ALA A 57 -8.11 -16.00 -1.36
CA ALA A 57 -8.06 -15.50 0.00
C ALA A 57 -9.42 -15.60 0.71
N SER A 58 -10.52 -15.46 -0.03
CA SER A 58 -11.89 -15.69 0.46
C SER A 58 -12.09 -17.09 1.03
N ASP A 59 -11.38 -18.10 0.53
CA ASP A 59 -11.56 -19.50 0.94
C ASP A 59 -10.73 -19.88 2.17
N ARG A 60 -9.84 -18.99 2.63
CA ARG A 60 -8.88 -19.29 3.71
C ARG A 60 -9.46 -19.10 5.12
N ASN A 61 -10.61 -18.44 5.27
CA ASN A 61 -11.16 -18.10 6.58
C ASN A 61 -12.71 -18.05 6.55
N PRO A 62 -13.42 -19.18 6.75
CA PRO A 62 -14.86 -19.20 7.00
C PRO A 62 -15.23 -18.65 8.40
#